data_AF-A0A7U8CAG4-F1
#
_entry.id   AF-A0A7U8CAG4-F1
#
_cell.length_a   1.000
_cell.length_b   1.000
_cell.length_c   1.000
_cell.angle_alpha   90.00
_cell.angle_beta   90.00
_cell.angle_gamma   90.00
#
_symmetry.space_group_name_H-M   'P 1'
#
loop_
_entity.id
_entity.type
_entity.pdbx_description
1 polymer ?
#
loop_
_entity_poly.entity_id
_entity_poly.type
_entity_poly.pdbx_seq_one_letter_code
_entity_poly.pdbx_strand_id
1 'polypeptide(L)'
;MTEQQFSQLDTLLLQGISLLETLSSIYDKELEALSSKDLDLLSDITQEKTGLLNRFHNFTLERVELLKSFSIETSKEDYSSAGLSEPFASKIDERNLTIKSHLKELQQKNNRNEQTIYRNQQNINQLLSIVRGHDKKDQLYNKAGGSGLYKAQSRIGKA
;
A
#
# COMPACT_ATOMS: atom_id res chain seq x y z
N MET A 1 8.95 -0.29 -35.76
CA MET A 1 7.97 0.66 -35.16
C MET A 1 8.00 1.95 -35.96
N THR A 2 6.85 2.53 -36.31
CA THR A 2 6.77 3.83 -36.99
C THR A 2 6.89 4.99 -35.98
N GLU A 3 7.19 6.21 -36.45
CA GLU A 3 7.25 7.41 -35.61
C GLU A 3 5.92 7.68 -34.87
N GLN A 4 4.80 7.39 -35.53
CA GLN A 4 3.46 7.49 -34.93
C GLN A 4 3.25 6.47 -33.79
N GLN A 5 3.67 5.21 -33.98
CA GLN A 5 3.59 4.18 -32.94
C GLN A 5 4.45 4.54 -31.72
N PHE A 6 5.61 5.17 -31.96
CA PHE A 6 6.45 5.70 -30.90
C PHE A 6 5.78 6.81 -30.10
N SER A 7 5.26 7.84 -30.79
CA SER A 7 4.61 8.96 -30.12
C SER A 7 3.41 8.51 -29.28
N GLN A 8 2.66 7.51 -29.76
CA GLN A 8 1.54 6.94 -29.03
C GLN A 8 1.99 6.21 -27.75
N LEU A 9 3.05 5.39 -27.83
CA LEU A 9 3.59 4.70 -26.66
C LEU A 9 4.19 5.67 -25.64
N ASP A 10 4.98 6.66 -26.09
CA ASP A 10 5.59 7.65 -25.20
C ASP A 10 4.51 8.47 -24.46
N THR A 11 3.46 8.89 -25.18
CA THR A 11 2.31 9.58 -24.57
C THR A 11 1.64 8.73 -23.50
N LEU A 12 1.41 7.44 -23.79
CA LEU A 12 0.80 6.52 -22.84
C LEU A 12 1.67 6.35 -21.59
N LEU A 13 2.99 6.18 -21.74
CA LEU A 13 3.91 6.05 -20.61
C LEU A 13 3.97 7.32 -19.75
N LEU A 14 3.95 8.51 -20.36
CA LEU A 14 3.89 9.78 -19.65
C LEU A 14 2.58 9.91 -18.84
N GLN A 15 1.45 9.49 -19.40
CA GLN A 15 0.19 9.42 -18.66
C GLN A 15 0.29 8.46 -17.46
N GLY A 16 0.93 7.30 -17.64
CA GLY A 16 1.21 6.36 -16.57
C GLY A 16 2.06 6.95 -15.45
N ILE A 17 3.11 7.72 -15.79
CA ILE A 17 3.95 8.42 -14.80
C ILE A 17 3.12 9.44 -14.02
N SER A 18 2.34 10.28 -14.70
CA SER A 18 1.49 11.28 -14.04
C SER A 18 0.44 10.65 -13.11
N LEU A 19 -0.13 9.51 -13.50
CA LEU A 19 -1.02 8.72 -12.63
C LEU A 19 -0.31 8.25 -11.36
N LEU A 20 0.92 7.76 -11.48
CA LEU A 20 1.71 7.27 -10.34
C LEU A 20 2.15 8.40 -9.41
N GLU A 21 2.51 9.57 -9.95
CA GLU A 21 2.81 10.78 -9.15
C GLU A 21 1.57 11.23 -8.36
N THR A 22 0.40 11.24 -9.00
CA THR A 22 -0.86 11.56 -8.33
C THR A 22 -1.15 10.56 -7.22
N LEU A 23 -1.01 9.26 -7.50
CA LEU A 23 -1.20 8.21 -6.51
C LEU A 23 -0.21 8.36 -5.34
N SER A 24 1.03 8.79 -5.61
CA SER A 24 2.06 9.04 -4.59
C SER A 24 1.63 10.14 -3.62
N SER A 25 1.04 11.23 -4.13
CA SER A 25 0.46 12.29 -3.30
C SER A 25 -0.70 11.78 -2.45
N ILE A 26 -1.55 10.90 -2.99
CA ILE A 26 -2.66 10.29 -2.24
C ILE A 26 -2.17 9.44 -1.07
N TYR A 27 -1.10 8.68 -1.24
CA TYR A 27 -0.49 7.93 -0.14
C TYR A 27 0.07 8.84 0.97
N ASP A 28 0.57 10.02 0.64
CA ASP A 28 1.04 10.98 1.65
C ASP A 28 -0.14 11.64 2.39
N LYS A 29 -1.21 12.02 1.68
CA LYS A 29 -2.45 12.50 2.30
C LYS A 29 -3.09 11.43 3.19
N GLU A 30 -3.09 10.17 2.76
CA GLU A 30 -3.61 9.05 3.55
C GLU A 30 -2.86 8.92 4.88
N LEU A 31 -1.52 9.06 4.87
CA LEU A 31 -0.74 9.06 6.10
C LEU A 31 -1.12 10.21 7.04
N GLU A 32 -1.29 11.41 6.50
CA GLU A 32 -1.69 12.59 7.27
C GLU A 32 -3.06 12.38 7.93
N ALA A 33 -4.04 11.91 7.16
CA ALA A 33 -5.38 11.61 7.66
C ALA A 33 -5.38 10.47 8.72
N LEU A 34 -4.55 9.43 8.53
CA LEU A 34 -4.34 8.39 9.53
C LEU A 34 -3.72 8.92 10.83
N SER A 35 -2.87 9.94 10.72
CA SER A 35 -2.18 10.55 11.86
C SER A 35 -3.10 11.49 12.63
N SER A 36 -3.95 12.24 11.94
CA SER A 36 -4.97 13.11 12.53
C SER A 36 -6.22 12.35 12.99
N LYS A 37 -6.38 11.09 12.59
CA LYS A 37 -7.57 10.23 12.83
C LYS A 37 -8.85 10.82 12.23
N ASP A 38 -8.72 11.52 11.11
CA ASP A 38 -9.83 12.12 10.38
C ASP A 38 -10.50 11.04 9.52
N LEU A 39 -11.63 10.51 10.00
CA LEU A 39 -12.34 9.41 9.33
C LEU A 39 -13.07 9.85 8.05
N ASP A 40 -13.52 11.10 8.00
CA ASP A 40 -14.22 11.63 6.84
C ASP A 40 -13.22 11.83 5.69
N LEU A 41 -12.08 12.47 5.99
CA LEU A 41 -10.99 12.62 5.04
C LEU A 41 -10.43 11.27 4.57
N LEU A 42 -10.34 10.26 5.46
CA LEU A 42 -9.93 8.91 5.07
C LEU A 42 -10.91 8.25 4.10
N SER A 43 -12.21 8.50 4.24
CA SER A 43 -13.22 7.97 3.31
C SER A 43 -13.03 8.54 1.92
N ASP A 44 -12.90 9.86 1.82
CA ASP A 44 -12.70 10.57 0.55
C ASP A 44 -11.41 10.13 -0.14
N ILE A 45 -10.30 10.08 0.61
CA ILE A 45 -9.00 9.60 0.13
C ILE A 45 -9.10 8.16 -0.39
N THR A 46 -9.85 7.29 0.30
CA THR A 46 -10.01 5.90 -0.12
C THR A 46 -10.74 5.81 -1.47
N GLN A 47 -11.81 6.60 -1.65
CA GLN A 47 -12.54 6.64 -2.92
C GLN A 47 -11.64 7.16 -4.06
N GLU A 48 -10.90 8.24 -3.81
CA GLU A 48 -9.96 8.80 -4.79
C GLU A 48 -8.86 7.80 -5.16
N LYS A 49 -8.27 7.13 -4.17
CA LYS A 49 -7.26 6.07 -4.34
C LYS A 49 -7.80 4.92 -5.19
N THR A 50 -9.00 4.43 -4.92
CA THR A 50 -9.65 3.38 -5.73
C THR A 50 -9.84 3.82 -7.18
N GLY A 51 -10.31 5.06 -7.40
CA GLY A 51 -10.46 5.62 -8.74
C GLY A 51 -9.14 5.67 -9.52
N LEU A 52 -8.06 6.13 -8.87
CA LEU A 52 -6.73 6.18 -9.47
C LEU A 52 -6.16 4.79 -9.76
N LEU A 53 -6.34 3.83 -8.86
CA LEU A 53 -5.91 2.44 -9.07
C LEU A 53 -6.64 1.80 -10.26
N ASN A 54 -7.93 2.06 -10.43
CA ASN A 54 -8.68 1.61 -11.62
C ASN A 54 -8.15 2.24 -12.91
N ARG A 55 -7.82 3.55 -12.89
CA ARG A 55 -7.19 4.22 -14.03
C ARG A 55 -5.82 3.62 -14.36
N PHE A 56 -5.01 3.32 -13.34
CA PHE A 56 -3.71 2.68 -13.52
C PHE A 56 -3.82 1.24 -14.06
N HIS A 57 -4.84 0.50 -13.62
CA HIS A 57 -5.16 -0.81 -14.17
C HIS A 57 -5.49 -0.71 -15.67
N ASN A 58 -6.36 0.22 -16.05
CA ASN A 58 -6.70 0.47 -17.45
C ASN A 58 -5.48 0.87 -18.28
N PHE A 59 -4.62 1.76 -17.77
CA PHE A 59 -3.34 2.08 -18.39
C PHE A 59 -2.48 0.84 -18.64
N THR A 60 -2.42 -0.08 -17.68
CA THR A 60 -1.64 -1.32 -17.81
C THR A 60 -2.18 -2.21 -18.93
N LEU A 61 -3.52 -2.35 -19.02
CA LEU A 61 -4.19 -3.09 -20.09
C LEU A 61 -3.95 -2.42 -21.45
N GLU A 62 -4.15 -1.11 -21.55
CA GLU A 62 -3.94 -0.33 -22.77
C GLU A 62 -2.49 -0.45 -23.25
N ARG A 63 -1.52 -0.41 -22.34
CA ARG A 63 -0.09 -0.60 -22.67
C ARG A 63 0.16 -1.98 -23.24
N VAL A 64 -0.40 -3.03 -22.64
CA VAL A 64 -0.26 -4.40 -23.13
C VAL A 64 -0.87 -4.56 -24.53
N GLU A 65 -2.08 -4.05 -24.74
CA GLU A 65 -2.75 -4.11 -26.06
C GLU A 65 -1.99 -3.30 -27.11
N LEU A 66 -1.47 -2.13 -26.74
CA LEU A 66 -0.65 -1.31 -27.64
C LEU A 66 0.63 -2.05 -28.07
N LEU A 67 1.33 -2.69 -27.13
CA LEU A 67 2.53 -3.45 -27.45
C LEU A 67 2.24 -4.68 -28.32
N LYS A 68 1.14 -5.39 -28.06
CA LYS A 68 0.66 -6.48 -28.93
C LYS A 68 0.38 -5.98 -30.34
N SER A 69 -0.23 -4.80 -30.49
CA SER A 69 -0.51 -4.21 -31.81
C SER A 69 0.76 -3.91 -32.61
N PHE A 70 1.89 -3.73 -31.92
CA PHE A 70 3.21 -3.52 -32.53
C PHE A 70 3.97 -4.82 -32.79
N SER A 71 3.37 -5.98 -32.49
CA SER A 71 4.02 -7.30 -32.53
C SER A 71 5.26 -7.40 -31.63
N ILE A 72 5.28 -6.60 -30.56
CA ILE A 72 6.33 -6.67 -29.53
C ILE A 72 5.87 -7.66 -28.46
N GLU A 73 6.69 -8.66 -28.16
CA GLU A 73 6.42 -9.60 -27.08
C GLU A 73 6.40 -8.85 -25.74
N THR A 74 5.22 -8.78 -25.11
CA THR A 74 5.02 -8.17 -23.78
C THR A 74 5.74 -8.90 -22.65
N SER A 75 6.34 -10.07 -22.94
CA SER A 75 7.12 -10.86 -22.00
C SER A 75 8.48 -10.25 -21.68
N LYS A 76 9.02 -9.40 -22.56
CA LYS A 76 10.29 -8.73 -22.31
C LYS A 76 9.99 -7.36 -21.74
N GLU A 77 10.28 -7.18 -20.46
CA GLU A 77 10.14 -5.91 -19.75
C GLU A 77 11.06 -4.80 -20.29
N ASP A 78 11.95 -5.14 -21.23
CA ASP A 78 12.93 -4.26 -21.85
C ASP A 78 12.58 -4.04 -23.34
N TYR A 79 12.25 -2.78 -23.65
CA TYR A 79 11.85 -2.32 -24.98
C TYR A 79 13.06 -2.17 -25.91
N SER A 80 14.27 -2.25 -25.35
CA SER A 80 15.55 -2.34 -26.07
C SER A 80 15.58 -3.45 -27.13
N SER A 81 14.82 -4.53 -26.93
CA SER A 81 14.72 -5.64 -27.89
C SER A 81 13.69 -5.43 -29.02
N ALA A 82 12.92 -4.33 -28.99
CA ALA A 82 11.81 -4.06 -29.92
C ALA A 82 12.24 -3.46 -31.28
N GLY A 83 13.54 -3.45 -31.60
CA GLY A 83 14.05 -2.98 -32.90
C GLY A 83 13.81 -1.48 -33.13
N LEU A 84 13.85 -0.68 -32.06
CA LEU A 84 13.69 0.77 -32.10
C LEU A 84 14.99 1.45 -32.53
N SER A 85 14.88 2.57 -33.25
CA SER A 85 16.05 3.43 -33.49
C SER A 85 16.56 3.98 -32.16
N GLU A 86 17.88 4.03 -31.98
CA GLU A 86 18.54 4.34 -30.70
C GLU A 86 18.01 5.56 -29.91
N PRO A 87 17.64 6.72 -30.50
CA PRO A 87 17.13 7.83 -29.71
C PRO A 87 15.72 7.58 -29.13
N PHE A 88 14.94 6.73 -29.78
CA PHE A 88 13.58 6.38 -29.36
C PHE A 88 13.59 5.26 -28.33
N ALA A 89 14.42 4.24 -28.54
CA ALA A 89 14.60 3.15 -27.59
C ALA A 89 14.97 3.67 -26.19
N SER A 90 15.98 4.53 -26.13
CA SER A 90 16.49 5.07 -24.87
C SER A 90 15.44 5.86 -24.08
N LYS A 91 14.60 6.68 -24.76
CA LYS A 91 13.54 7.44 -24.09
C LYS A 91 12.48 6.52 -23.47
N ILE A 92 12.05 5.50 -24.21
CA ILE A 92 11.03 4.56 -23.71
C ILE A 92 11.58 3.76 -22.54
N ASP A 93 12.82 3.30 -22.63
CA ASP A 93 13.47 2.60 -21.52
C ASP A 93 13.59 3.50 -20.28
N GLU A 94 13.99 4.76 -20.45
CA GLU A 94 14.02 5.74 -19.35
C GLU A 94 12.63 5.89 -18.69
N ARG A 95 11.57 6.07 -19.48
CA ARG A 95 10.19 6.19 -18.96
C ARG A 95 9.75 4.94 -18.23
N ASN A 96 10.09 3.76 -18.72
CA ASN A 96 9.78 2.50 -18.03
C ASN A 96 10.56 2.33 -16.73
N LEU A 97 11.83 2.74 -16.69
CA LEU A 97 12.60 2.79 -15.44
C LEU A 97 11.97 3.76 -14.43
N THR A 98 11.51 4.93 -14.87
CA THR A 98 10.77 5.88 -14.03
C THR A 98 9.49 5.25 -13.45
N ILE A 99 8.70 4.56 -14.27
CA ILE A 99 7.50 3.84 -13.81
C ILE A 99 7.86 2.77 -12.78
N LYS A 100 8.88 1.94 -13.04
CA LYS A 100 9.35 0.91 -12.09
C LYS A 100 9.79 1.54 -10.76
N SER A 101 10.49 2.68 -10.82
CA SER A 101 10.92 3.43 -9.63
C SER A 101 9.73 3.92 -8.81
N HIS A 102 8.74 4.57 -9.44
CA HIS A 102 7.54 5.04 -8.75
C HIS A 102 6.73 3.89 -8.14
N LEU A 103 6.59 2.75 -8.82
CA LEU A 103 5.90 1.59 -8.27
C LEU A 103 6.58 1.08 -6.99
N LYS A 104 7.91 1.05 -6.97
CA LYS A 104 8.68 0.67 -5.79
C LYS A 104 8.48 1.67 -4.64
N GLU A 105 8.49 2.97 -4.93
CA GLU A 105 8.22 4.01 -3.94
C GLU A 105 6.80 3.89 -3.37
N LEU A 106 5.80 3.70 -4.22
CA LEU A 106 4.40 3.52 -3.82
C LEU A 106 4.22 2.29 -2.94
N GLN A 107 4.91 1.19 -3.23
CA GLN A 107 4.90 0.00 -2.38
C GLN A 107 5.44 0.31 -0.97
N GLN A 108 6.51 1.10 -0.87
CA GLN A 108 7.06 1.53 0.42
C GLN A 108 6.07 2.44 1.17
N LYS A 109 5.44 3.38 0.48
CA LYS A 109 4.42 4.26 1.07
C LYS A 109 3.19 3.49 1.55
N ASN A 110 2.72 2.51 0.77
CA ASN A 110 1.63 1.62 1.18
C ASN A 110 1.97 0.85 2.46
N ASN A 111 3.14 0.21 2.49
CA ASN A 111 3.61 -0.52 3.68
C ASN A 111 3.71 0.39 4.91
N ARG A 112 4.18 1.63 4.74
CA ARG A 112 4.21 2.64 5.81
C ARG A 112 2.81 2.93 6.36
N ASN A 113 1.85 3.14 5.47
CA ASN A 113 0.48 3.47 5.86
C ASN A 113 -0.20 2.27 6.57
N GLU A 114 0.02 1.05 6.09
CA GLU A 114 -0.43 -0.20 6.74
C GLU A 114 0.11 -0.34 8.17
N GLN A 115 1.39 -0.04 8.40
CA GLN A 115 1.97 -0.05 9.74
C GLN A 115 1.31 0.98 10.67
N THR A 116 1.00 2.18 10.16
CA THR A 116 0.29 3.21 10.94
C THR A 116 -1.11 2.75 11.31
N ILE A 117 -1.86 2.16 10.37
CA ILE A 117 -3.18 1.57 10.61
C ILE A 117 -3.10 0.53 11.73
N TYR A 118 -2.16 -0.41 11.64
CA TYR A 118 -1.98 -1.46 12.66
C TYR A 118 -1.71 -0.87 14.05
N ARG A 119 -0.81 0.12 14.15
CA ARG A 119 -0.51 0.80 15.43
C ARG A 119 -1.75 1.51 16.00
N ASN A 120 -2.52 2.19 15.15
CA ASN A 120 -3.75 2.87 15.57
C ASN A 120 -4.78 1.87 16.12
N GLN A 121 -4.96 0.73 15.45
CA GLN A 121 -5.85 -0.34 15.92
C GLN A 121 -5.41 -0.92 17.28
N GLN A 122 -4.11 -1.19 17.47
CA GLN A 122 -3.58 -1.67 18.75
C GLN A 122 -3.82 -0.66 19.88
N ASN A 123 -3.58 0.63 19.63
CA ASN A 123 -3.81 1.70 20.61
C ASN A 123 -5.29 1.80 21.00
N ILE A 124 -6.21 1.72 20.04
CA ILE A 124 -7.65 1.73 20.30
C ILE A 124 -8.06 0.50 21.12
N ASN A 125 -7.57 -0.68 20.78
CA ASN A 125 -7.87 -1.92 21.52
C ASN A 125 -7.35 -1.86 22.97
N GLN A 126 -6.17 -1.29 23.18
CA GLN A 126 -5.63 -1.06 24.52
C GLN A 126 -6.48 -0.07 25.31
N LEU A 127 -6.86 1.06 24.71
CA LEU A 127 -7.74 2.05 25.35
C LEU A 127 -9.12 1.46 25.67
N LEU A 128 -9.72 0.69 24.76
CA LEU A 128 -10.98 -0.01 25.00
C LEU A 128 -10.85 -1.05 26.11
N SER A 129 -9.72 -1.75 26.21
CA SER A 129 -9.47 -2.71 27.30
C SER A 129 -9.38 -2.02 28.67
N ILE A 130 -8.76 -0.83 28.70
CA ILE A 130 -8.71 0.03 29.90
C ILE A 130 -10.12 0.51 30.27
N VAL A 131 -10.87 1.06 29.31
CA VAL A 131 -12.23 1.61 29.53
C VAL A 131 -13.23 0.52 29.93
N ARG A 132 -13.15 -0.68 29.33
CA ARG A 132 -14.01 -1.82 29.68
C ARG A 132 -13.66 -2.42 31.05
N GLY A 133 -12.65 -1.90 31.74
CA GLY A 133 -12.28 -2.38 33.06
C GLY A 133 -11.87 -3.85 33.03
N HIS A 134 -11.16 -4.30 31.98
CA HIS A 134 -10.41 -5.55 32.09
C HIS A 134 -9.29 -5.30 33.11
N ASP A 135 -9.68 -5.51 34.36
CA ASP A 135 -8.84 -5.68 35.51
C ASP A 135 -7.68 -6.59 35.10
N LYS A 136 -6.46 -6.08 35.11
CA LYS A 136 -5.31 -6.88 35.52
C LYS A 136 -5.51 -7.30 37.00
N LYS A 137 -6.56 -8.05 37.29
CA LYS A 137 -6.62 -9.02 38.39
C LYS A 137 -6.15 -10.31 37.72
N ASP A 138 -4.97 -10.84 37.96
CA ASP A 138 -4.26 -11.00 39.22
C ASP A 138 -2.74 -10.98 39.00
N GLN A 139 -2.10 -9.84 39.21
CA GLN A 139 -0.74 -9.84 39.76
C GLN A 139 -0.68 -8.76 40.84
N LEU A 140 -1.42 -8.99 41.92
CA LEU A 140 -1.06 -8.38 43.18
C LEU A 140 0.32 -8.94 43.55
N TYR A 141 1.32 -8.08 43.48
CA TYR A 141 2.64 -8.36 44.01
C TYR A 141 2.48 -8.48 45.53
N ASN A 142 2.36 -9.71 46.02
CA ASN A 142 2.53 -9.97 47.45
C ASN A 142 3.93 -9.43 47.79
N LYS A 143 4.10 -8.66 48.87
CA LYS A 143 5.42 -8.20 49.37
C LYS A 143 6.40 -9.34 49.75
N ALA A 144 6.15 -10.58 49.30
CA ALA A 144 6.92 -11.78 49.58
C ALA A 144 7.19 -12.67 48.32
N GLY A 145 6.97 -12.17 47.09
CA GLY A 145 7.57 -12.78 45.88
C GLY A 145 7.16 -14.23 45.51
N GLY A 146 5.96 -14.69 45.87
CA GLY A 146 5.47 -16.03 45.50
C GLY A 146 4.25 -15.98 44.60
N SER A 147 4.37 -16.46 43.35
CA SER A 147 3.26 -16.62 42.41
C SER A 147 2.51 -17.93 42.68
N GLY A 148 1.38 -17.86 43.39
CA GLY A 148 0.52 -19.02 43.67
C GLY A 148 -0.85 -18.88 43.01
N LEU A 149 -1.15 -19.73 42.03
CA LEU A 149 -2.49 -19.90 41.47
C LEU A 149 -3.41 -20.55 42.52
N TYR A 150 -4.29 -19.77 43.15
CA TYR A 150 -5.35 -20.33 43.99
C TYR A 150 -6.42 -21.00 43.11
N LYS A 151 -6.24 -22.29 42.81
CA LYS A 151 -7.37 -23.16 42.49
C LYS A 151 -8.14 -23.40 43.79
N ALA A 152 -9.27 -22.71 43.95
CA ALA A 152 -10.23 -22.98 45.00
C ALA A 152 -10.82 -24.40 44.83
N GLN A 153 -10.19 -25.40 45.44
CA GLN A 153 -10.84 -26.69 45.67
C GLN A 153 -11.72 -26.56 46.92
N SER A 154 -13.01 -26.37 46.68
CA SER A 154 -14.07 -26.60 47.65
C SER A 154 -13.99 -28.03 48.18
N ARG A 155 -13.77 -28.18 49.48
CA ARG A 155 -14.26 -29.34 50.23
C ARG A 155 -14.88 -28.86 51.53
N ILE A 156 -16.19 -28.63 51.46
CA ILE A 156 -17.07 -28.42 52.59
C ILE A 156 -17.27 -29.76 53.32
N GLY A 157 -17.05 -29.75 54.64
CA GLY A 157 -17.76 -30.58 55.61
C GLY A 157 -17.15 -31.92 56.01
N LYS A 158 -16.72 -32.05 57.27
CA LYS A 158 -17.55 -32.65 58.33
C LYS A 158 -16.90 -32.47 59.71
N ALA A 159 -17.80 -32.28 60.69
CA ALA A 159 -17.57 -32.39 62.13
C ALA A 159 -17.27 -33.85 62.52
#